data_AF-A0A498SPT1-F1
#
_entry.id   AF-A0A498SPT1-F1
#
_cell.length_a   1.000
_cell.length_b   1.000
_cell.length_c   1.000
_cell.angle_alpha   90.00
_cell.angle_beta   90.00
_cell.angle_gamma   90.00
#
_symmetry.space_group_name_H-M   'P 1'
#
loop_
_entity.id
_entity.type
_entity.pdbx_description
1 polymer ?
#
loop_
_entity_poly.entity_id
_entity_poly.type
_entity_poly.pdbx_seq_one_letter_code
_entity_poly.pdbx_strand_id
1 'polypeptide(L)'
;ALKVLRTAEYAPFVVFIAAPNLQGLQDPDGSLKRLLRESEILRQAFGHLFDYVILNNDIDETIHQLELVVEKLNACPQWVPVSWVY
;
A
#
# COMPACT_ATOMS: atom_id res chain seq x y z
N ALA A 1 8.22 -12.56 -1.45
CA ALA A 1 7.29 -12.38 -2.59
C ALA A 1 7.47 -11.02 -3.27
N LEU A 2 7.20 -9.89 -2.61
CA LEU A 2 7.28 -8.54 -3.23
C LEU A 2 8.59 -8.24 -3.99
N LYS A 3 9.75 -8.59 -3.41
CA LYS A 3 11.05 -8.42 -4.09
C LYS A 3 11.22 -9.29 -5.35
N VAL A 4 10.56 -10.44 -5.40
CA VAL A 4 10.64 -11.39 -6.53
C VAL A 4 9.76 -10.91 -7.69
N LEU A 5 8.63 -10.26 -7.38
CA LEU A 5 7.71 -9.72 -8.38
C LEU A 5 8.18 -8.38 -8.96
N ARG A 6 9.12 -7.69 -8.30
CA ARG A 6 9.67 -6.39 -8.72
C ARG A 6 10.71 -6.58 -9.84
N THR A 7 10.26 -7.03 -11.00
CA THR A 7 11.08 -7.21 -12.22
C THR A 7 10.45 -6.48 -13.41
N ALA A 8 11.23 -6.30 -14.48
CA ALA A 8 10.78 -5.70 -15.73
C ALA A 8 9.60 -6.43 -16.38
N GLU A 9 9.52 -7.75 -16.20
CA GLU A 9 8.47 -8.60 -16.77
C GLU A 9 7.09 -8.29 -16.19
N TYR A 10 7.01 -8.06 -14.88
CA TYR A 10 5.73 -7.85 -14.19
C TYR A 10 5.42 -6.38 -13.95
N ALA A 11 6.44 -5.53 -13.84
CA ALA A 11 6.35 -4.10 -13.53
C ALA A 11 5.21 -3.76 -12.53
N PRO A 12 5.19 -4.40 -11.34
CA PRO A 12 4.02 -4.34 -10.48
C PRO A 12 3.82 -2.92 -9.93
N PHE A 13 2.56 -2.50 -9.84
CA PHE A 13 2.16 -1.36 -9.04
C PHE A 13 1.65 -1.85 -7.68
N VAL A 14 2.35 -1.49 -6.60
CA VAL A 14 2.09 -2.00 -5.26
C VAL A 14 1.35 -0.95 -4.43
N VAL A 15 0.09 -1.23 -4.14
CA VAL A 15 -0.72 -0.44 -3.20
C VAL A 15 -0.63 -1.08 -1.81
N PHE A 16 -0.19 -0.30 -0.82
CA PHE A 16 -0.19 -0.72 0.57
C PHE A 16 -1.40 -0.13 1.31
N ILE A 17 -2.24 -1.00 1.87
CA ILE A 17 -3.36 -0.60 2.73
C ILE A 17 -2.85 -0.64 4.18
N ALA A 18 -2.58 0.54 4.72
CA ALA A 18 -2.11 0.72 6.07
C ALA A 18 -3.26 0.60 7.07
N ALA A 19 -2.92 0.13 8.28
CA ALA A 19 -3.87 0.03 9.39
C ALA A 19 -4.53 1.40 9.70
N PRO A 20 -5.79 1.39 10.21
CA PRO A 20 -6.48 2.60 10.63
C PRO A 20 -5.72 3.36 11.72
N ASN A 21 -5.92 4.67 11.75
CA ASN A 21 -5.59 5.47 12.91
C ASN A 21 -6.54 5.10 14.06
N LEU A 22 -5.98 4.59 15.16
CA LEU A 22 -6.75 4.25 16.37
C LEU A 22 -7.05 5.48 17.25
N GLN A 23 -6.82 6.70 16.74
CA GLN A 23 -7.10 7.93 17.47
C GLN A 23 -8.61 8.07 17.70
N GLY A 24 -9.02 8.29 18.94
CA GLY A 24 -10.43 8.45 19.32
C GLY A 24 -11.14 7.17 19.74
N LEU A 25 -10.51 5.99 19.63
CA LEU A 25 -11.09 4.75 20.14
C LEU A 25 -10.79 4.63 21.65
N GLN A 26 -11.83 4.65 22.48
CA GLN A 26 -11.69 4.33 23.91
C GLN A 26 -11.42 2.84 24.05
N ASP A 27 -10.17 2.52 24.34
CA ASP A 27 -9.59 1.18 24.49
C ASP A 27 -9.59 0.32 23.21
N PRO A 28 -8.63 0.55 22.29
CA PRO A 28 -8.48 -0.30 21.12
C PRO A 28 -8.15 -1.73 21.53
N ASP A 29 -8.90 -2.67 20.96
CA ASP A 29 -8.67 -4.11 21.12
C ASP A 29 -7.20 -4.48 20.91
N GLY A 30 -6.72 -5.47 21.68
CA GLY A 30 -5.33 -5.95 21.58
C GLY A 30 -4.95 -6.39 20.17
N SER A 31 -5.91 -6.90 19.39
CA SER A 31 -5.74 -7.27 17.98
C SER A 31 -5.50 -6.05 17.09
N LEU A 32 -6.20 -4.94 17.30
CA LEU A 32 -6.02 -3.70 16.54
C LEU A 32 -4.64 -3.07 16.82
N LYS A 33 -4.20 -3.10 18.07
CA LYS A 33 -2.85 -2.64 18.46
C LYS A 33 -1.75 -3.47 17.80
N ARG A 34 -1.95 -4.79 17.67
CA ARG A 34 -1.03 -5.69 16.95
C ARG A 34 -1.01 -5.38 15.45
N LEU A 35 -2.18 -5.25 14.82
CA LEU A 35 -2.30 -4.89 13.41
C LEU A 35 -1.60 -3.56 13.09
N LEU A 36 -1.78 -2.54 13.92
CA LEU A 36 -1.10 -1.25 13.76
C LEU A 36 0.44 -1.41 13.81
N ARG A 37 0.94 -2.19 14.76
CA ARG A 37 2.37 -2.45 14.90
C ARG A 37 2.93 -3.21 13.70
N GLU A 38 2.23 -4.24 13.24
CA GLU A 38 2.62 -5.01 12.06
C GLU A 38 2.62 -4.15 10.80
N SER A 39 1.59 -3.32 10.62
CA SER A 39 1.50 -2.34 9.53
C SER A 39 2.69 -1.38 9.52
N GLU A 40 3.11 -0.87 10.69
CA GLU A 40 4.25 0.04 10.79
C GLU A 40 5.58 -0.66 10.48
N ILE A 41 5.76 -1.90 10.98
CA ILE A 41 6.95 -2.71 10.67
C ILE A 41 7.05 -2.98 9.16
N LEU A 42 5.94 -3.34 8.51
CA LEU A 42 5.90 -3.56 7.06
C LEU A 42 6.25 -2.28 6.29
N ARG A 43 5.71 -1.13 6.71
CA ARG A 43 6.01 0.16 6.10
C ARG A 43 7.47 0.55 6.24
N GLN A 44 8.08 0.34 7.40
CA GLN A 44 9.50 0.62 7.62
C GLN A 44 10.41 -0.31 6.79
N ALA A 45 10.07 -1.60 6.73
CA ALA A 45 10.89 -2.59 6.02
C ALA A 45 10.75 -2.50 4.50
N PHE A 46 9.55 -2.22 3.98
CA PHE A 46 9.20 -2.37 2.56
C PHE A 46 8.62 -1.10 1.94
N GLY A 47 8.55 0.03 2.64
CA GLY A 47 7.92 1.26 2.15
C GLY A 47 8.46 1.76 0.80
N HIS A 48 9.75 1.55 0.54
CA HIS A 48 10.41 1.87 -0.74
C HIS A 48 9.98 0.97 -1.92
N LEU A 49 9.19 -0.06 -1.65
CA LEU A 49 8.58 -0.95 -2.63
C LEU A 49 7.12 -0.62 -2.92
N PHE A 50 6.53 0.35 -2.22
CA PHE A 50 5.13 0.74 -2.40
C PHE A 50 5.05 1.95 -3.32
N ASP A 51 4.17 1.88 -4.32
CA ASP A 51 3.91 2.99 -5.23
C ASP A 51 2.80 3.90 -4.70
N TYR A 52 1.91 3.36 -3.87
CA TYR A 52 0.82 4.11 -3.24
C TYR A 52 0.47 3.56 -1.85
N VAL A 53 0.06 4.43 -0.94
CA VAL A 53 -0.34 4.06 0.42
C VAL A 53 -1.73 4.63 0.73
N ILE A 54 -2.65 3.79 1.16
CA ILE A 54 -4.01 4.16 1.59
C ILE A 54 -4.15 3.86 3.08
N LEU A 55 -4.67 4.80 3.86
CA LEU A 55 -5.01 4.59 5.27
C LEU A 55 -6.43 4.03 5.35
N ASN A 56 -6.59 2.83 5.91
CA ASN A 56 -7.89 2.19 6.04
C ASN A 56 -8.69 2.72 7.24
N ASN A 57 -9.03 4.01 7.22
CA ASN A 57 -9.84 4.66 8.28
C ASN A 57 -11.34 4.46 8.05
N ASP A 58 -11.75 4.43 6.78
CA ASP A 58 -13.12 4.20 6.35
C ASP A 58 -13.08 3.26 5.14
N ILE A 59 -13.91 2.22 5.15
CA ILE A 59 -13.84 1.14 4.16
C ILE A 59 -14.35 1.64 2.80
N ASP A 60 -15.43 2.42 2.78
CA ASP A 60 -16.03 2.92 1.54
C ASP A 60 -15.07 3.88 0.83
N GLU A 61 -14.44 4.79 1.59
CA GLU A 61 -13.41 5.68 1.04
C GLU A 61 -12.18 4.90 0.57
N THR A 62 -11.75 3.88 1.32
CA THR A 62 -10.58 3.05 0.93
C THR A 62 -10.83 2.33 -0.39
N ILE A 63 -12.04 1.79 -0.59
CA ILE A 63 -12.43 1.14 -1.85
C ILE A 63 -12.45 2.18 -2.98
N HIS A 64 -13.06 3.34 -2.74
CA HIS A 64 -13.13 4.40 -3.74
C HIS A 64 -11.74 4.87 -4.18
N GLN A 65 -10.82 5.09 -3.23
CA GLN A 65 -9.43 5.43 -3.53
C GLN A 65 -8.74 4.34 -4.35
N LEU A 66 -8.99 3.07 -4.05
CA LEU A 66 -8.43 1.96 -4.80
C LEU A 66 -8.94 1.92 -6.25
N GLU A 67 -10.24 2.11 -6.47
CA GLU A 67 -10.84 2.21 -7.81
C GLU A 67 -10.20 3.33 -8.63
N LEU A 68 -10.08 4.52 -8.04
CA LEU A 68 -9.45 5.68 -8.69
C LEU A 68 -7.99 5.43 -9.06
N VAL A 69 -7.25 4.72 -8.21
CA VAL A 69 -5.87 4.34 -8.50
C VAL A 69 -5.83 3.38 -9.69
N VAL A 70 -6.66 2.35 -9.72
CA VAL A 70 -6.73 1.39 -10.83
C VAL A 70 -7.10 2.06 -12.15
N GLU A 71 -8.06 2.98 -12.13
CA GLU A 71 -8.42 3.76 -13.32
C GLU A 71 -7.25 4.61 -13.84
N LYS A 72 -6.52 5.28 -12.94
CA LYS A 72 -5.36 6.10 -13.31
C LYS A 72 -4.21 5.27 -13.87
N LEU A 73 -3.99 4.05 -13.37
CA LEU A 73 -2.94 3.17 -13.86
C LEU A 73 -3.15 2.77 -15.31
N ASN A 74 -4.40 2.62 -15.74
CA ASN A 74 -4.70 2.30 -17.13
C ASN A 74 -4.49 3.50 -18.08
N ALA A 75 -4.57 4.73 -17.56
CA ALA A 75 -4.53 5.95 -18.36
C ALA A 75 -3.17 6.67 -18.35
N CYS A 76 -2.36 6.47 -17.30
CA CYS A 76 -1.14 7.23 -17.07
C CYS A 76 0.11 6.33 -17.15
N PRO A 77 1.21 6.83 -17.74
CA PRO A 77 2.48 6.11 -17.71
C PRO A 77 3.02 5.98 -16.28
N GLN A 78 3.56 4.81 -15.94
CA GLN A 78 4.15 4.52 -14.63
C GLN A 78 5.67 4.72 -14.64
N TRP A 79 6.22 5.17 -13.50
CA TRP A 79 7.67 5.22 -13.28
C TRP A 79 8.22 3.81 -13.01
N VAL A 80 9.14 3.37 -13.86
CA VAL A 80 9.88 2.13 -13.67
C VAL A 80 11.38 2.40 -13.47
N PRO A 81 12.10 1.57 -12.71
CA PRO A 81 13.55 1.64 -12.63
C PRO A 81 14.18 1.56 -14.03
N VAL A 82 15.19 2.38 -14.28
CA VAL A 82 15.94 2.35 -15.55
C VAL A 82 16.55 0.97 -15.83
N SER A 83 16.91 0.23 -14.78
CA SER A 83 17.44 -1.14 -14.88
C SER A 83 16.43 -2.16 -15.42
N TRP A 84 15.18 -1.78 -15.68
CA TRP A 84 14.17 -2.63 -16.30
C TRP A 84 14.04 -2.41 -17.81
N VAL A 85 14.67 -1.36 -18.34
CA VAL A 85 14.57 -0.98 -19.76
C VAL A 85 15.71 -1.59 -20.59
N TYR A 86 16.65 -2.30 -19.94
CA TYR A 86 17.85 -2.89 -20.56
C TYR A 86 17.94 -4.40 -20.30
#